data_AF-A0AAU7VTS7-F1
#
_entry.id   AF-A0AAU7VTS7-F1
#
_cell.length_a   1.000
_cell.length_b   1.000
_cell.length_c   1.000
_cell.angle_alpha   90.00
_cell.angle_beta   90.00
_cell.angle_gamma   90.00
#
_symmetry.space_group_name_H-M   'P 1'
#
loop_
_entity.id
_entity.type
_entity.pdbx_description
1 polymer ?
#
loop_
_entity_poly.entity_id
_entity_poly.type
_entity_poly.pdbx_seq_one_letter_code
_entity_poly.pdbx_strand_id
1 'polypeptide(L)'
;MTADIITTTTPTTTPAIEELAALITRLEEVTALVAEEKLGAEVSDEQIADVLYASARLFSAKTDRVGKVAWPIRADALNATETVVLVTALLDAADVNLFDMAIWYRRAE
;
A
#
# COMPACT_ATOMS: atom_id res chain seq x y z
N MET A 1 -12.75 -1.62 -52.20
CA MET A 1 -11.45 -2.00 -51.60
C MET A 1 -11.15 -0.94 -50.55
N THR A 2 -11.68 -1.14 -49.36
CA THR A 2 -11.66 -0.16 -48.26
C THR A 2 -10.73 -0.75 -47.21
N ALA A 3 -9.62 -0.08 -46.92
CA ALA A 3 -8.68 -0.53 -45.92
C ALA A 3 -9.20 -0.10 -44.54
N ASP A 4 -9.47 -1.09 -43.68
CA ASP A 4 -9.72 -0.88 -42.27
C ASP A 4 -8.46 -0.37 -41.57
N ILE A 5 -8.58 0.78 -40.92
CA ILE A 5 -7.56 1.35 -40.04
C ILE A 5 -7.64 0.58 -38.73
N ILE A 6 -6.67 -0.30 -38.48
CA ILE A 6 -6.47 -0.90 -37.16
C ILE A 6 -5.85 0.20 -36.27
N THR A 7 -6.68 0.84 -35.45
CA THR A 7 -6.21 1.71 -34.36
C THR A 7 -5.59 0.83 -33.28
N THR A 8 -4.30 0.57 -33.38
CA THR A 8 -3.51 -0.08 -32.32
C THR A 8 -3.45 0.86 -31.11
N THR A 9 -4.29 0.60 -30.11
CA THR A 9 -4.26 1.28 -28.81
C THR A 9 -3.13 0.68 -27.97
N THR A 10 -1.99 1.37 -27.93
CA THR A 10 -0.86 1.09 -27.04
C THR A 10 -1.28 1.42 -25.58
N PRO A 11 -0.87 0.64 -24.55
CA PRO A 11 -1.61 0.50 -23.30
C PRO A 11 -1.58 1.72 -22.36
N THR A 12 -2.72 2.00 -21.72
CA THR A 12 -3.06 3.04 -20.74
C THR A 12 -2.30 2.97 -19.40
N THR A 13 -1.21 2.22 -19.30
CA THR A 13 -0.54 1.94 -18.01
C THR A 13 0.30 3.12 -17.51
N THR A 14 0.95 3.86 -18.41
CA THR A 14 1.74 5.05 -18.07
C THR A 14 0.91 6.18 -17.43
N PRO A 15 -0.25 6.60 -17.98
CA PRO A 15 -1.04 7.66 -17.36
C PRO A 15 -1.60 7.29 -15.98
N ALA A 16 -1.96 6.02 -15.75
CA ALA A 16 -2.44 5.57 -14.45
C ALA A 16 -1.33 5.60 -13.37
N ILE A 17 -0.07 5.33 -13.74
CA ILE A 17 1.06 5.43 -12.80
C ILE A 17 1.36 6.89 -12.46
N GLU A 18 1.28 7.79 -13.45
CA GLU A 18 1.46 9.24 -13.23
C GLU A 18 0.35 9.81 -12.33
N GLU A 19 -0.90 9.42 -12.57
CA GLU A 19 -2.04 9.79 -11.72
C GLU A 19 -1.87 9.25 -10.29
N LEU A 20 -1.49 7.97 -10.14
CA LEU A 20 -1.22 7.37 -8.84
C LEU A 20 -0.10 8.12 -8.10
N ALA A 21 0.98 8.51 -8.79
CA ALA A 21 2.07 9.28 -8.19
C ALA A 21 1.58 10.64 -7.67
N ALA A 22 0.76 11.36 -8.45
CA ALA A 22 0.18 12.62 -8.02
C ALA A 22 -0.76 12.46 -6.80
N LEU A 23 -1.57 11.40 -6.80
CA LEU A 23 -2.46 11.08 -5.67
C LEU A 23 -1.67 10.74 -4.40
N ILE A 24 -0.58 9.99 -4.51
CA ILE A 24 0.30 9.66 -3.36
C ILE A 24 0.90 10.93 -2.78
N THR A 25 1.47 11.81 -3.60
CA THR A 25 2.01 13.09 -3.13
C THR A 25 0.93 13.91 -2.42
N ARG A 26 -0.28 13.98 -2.98
CA ARG A 26 -1.37 14.72 -2.35
C ARG A 26 -1.81 14.09 -1.02
N LEU A 27 -1.84 12.76 -0.94
CA LEU A 27 -2.19 12.04 0.28
C LEU A 27 -1.14 12.29 1.39
N GLU A 28 0.15 12.25 1.06
CA GLU A 28 1.23 12.56 2.01
C GLU A 28 1.09 13.97 2.59
N GLU A 29 0.82 14.97 1.75
CA GLU A 29 0.60 16.35 2.21
C GLU A 29 -0.60 16.48 3.16
N VAL A 30 -1.74 15.88 2.81
CA VAL A 30 -2.97 16.01 3.62
C VAL A 30 -2.84 15.26 4.93
N THR A 31 -2.27 14.06 4.92
CA THR A 31 -2.08 13.27 6.14
C THR A 31 -1.10 13.93 7.11
N ALA A 32 -0.05 14.58 6.60
CA ALA A 32 0.85 15.38 7.43
C ALA A 32 0.11 16.52 8.14
N LEU A 33 -0.75 17.26 7.42
CA LEU A 33 -1.57 18.33 8.00
C LEU A 33 -2.55 17.79 9.06
N VAL A 34 -3.23 16.68 8.77
CA VAL A 34 -4.15 16.04 9.74
C VAL A 34 -3.41 15.63 11.01
N ALA A 35 -2.19 15.11 10.88
CA ALA A 35 -1.37 14.71 12.03
C ALA A 35 -0.88 15.92 12.84
N GLU A 36 -0.40 16.98 12.18
CA GLU A 36 0.06 18.22 12.82
C GLU A 36 -1.07 18.91 13.60
N GLU A 37 -2.26 18.98 13.00
CA GLU A 37 -3.46 19.55 13.61
C GLU A 37 -4.17 18.59 14.59
N LYS A 38 -3.64 17.38 14.80
CA LYS A 38 -4.20 16.34 15.69
C LYS A 38 -5.65 15.96 15.36
N LEU A 39 -6.04 16.04 14.10
CA LEU A 39 -7.39 15.74 13.60
C LEU A 39 -7.57 14.24 13.28
N GLY A 40 -6.64 13.38 13.69
CA GLY A 40 -6.70 11.95 13.39
C GLY A 40 -7.99 11.26 13.88
N ALA A 41 -8.58 11.74 14.97
CA ALA A 41 -9.86 11.22 15.49
C ALA A 41 -11.09 11.67 14.67
N GLU A 42 -10.94 12.65 13.77
CA GLU A 42 -12.01 13.12 12.89
C GLU A 42 -12.04 12.37 11.55
N VAL A 43 -10.98 11.64 11.23
CA VAL A 43 -10.94 10.75 10.07
C VAL A 43 -11.74 9.50 10.40
N SER A 44 -12.71 9.15 9.54
CA SER A 44 -13.50 7.95 9.77
C SER A 44 -12.67 6.68 9.61
N ASP A 45 -13.01 5.65 10.39
CA ASP A 45 -12.38 4.32 10.31
C ASP A 45 -12.44 3.74 8.88
N GLU A 46 -13.54 3.98 8.15
CA GLU A 46 -13.72 3.53 6.77
C GLU A 46 -12.70 4.19 5.81
N GLN A 47 -12.45 5.50 5.95
CA GLN A 47 -11.45 6.19 5.15
C GLN A 47 -10.04 5.67 5.42
N ILE A 48 -9.72 5.37 6.69
CA ILE A 48 -8.44 4.77 7.06
C ILE A 48 -8.32 3.37 6.45
N ALA A 49 -9.37 2.58 6.53
CA ALA A 49 -9.42 1.23 5.98
C ALA A 49 -9.21 1.22 4.45
N ASP A 50 -9.85 2.12 3.72
CA ASP A 50 -9.71 2.23 2.26
C ASP A 50 -8.27 2.49 1.83
N VAL A 51 -7.58 3.42 2.51
CA VAL A 51 -6.16 3.72 2.24
C VAL A 51 -5.28 2.51 2.54
N LEU A 52 -5.50 1.85 3.67
CA LEU A 52 -4.74 0.66 4.06
C LEU A 52 -4.93 -0.48 3.06
N TYR A 53 -6.18 -0.76 2.64
CA TYR A 53 -6.48 -1.85 1.72
C TYR A 53 -5.94 -1.58 0.31
N ALA A 54 -6.06 -0.35 -0.19
CA ALA A 54 -5.46 0.05 -1.46
C ALA A 54 -3.93 -0.13 -1.43
N SER A 55 -3.29 0.32 -0.35
CA SER A 55 -1.84 0.20 -0.15
C SER A 55 -1.38 -1.25 -0.06
N ALA A 56 -2.09 -2.09 0.70
CA ALA A 56 -1.77 -3.51 0.86
C ALA A 56 -1.88 -4.28 -0.46
N ARG A 57 -2.91 -4.00 -1.27
CA ARG A 57 -3.07 -4.60 -2.61
C ARG A 57 -1.95 -4.17 -3.55
N LEU A 58 -1.60 -2.88 -3.55
CA LEU A 58 -0.49 -2.35 -4.34
C LEU A 58 0.85 -2.98 -3.94
N PHE A 59 1.10 -3.08 -2.62
CA PHE A 59 2.28 -3.70 -2.07
C PHE A 59 2.40 -5.17 -2.50
N SER A 60 1.32 -5.95 -2.33
CA SER A 60 1.27 -7.37 -2.72
C SER A 60 1.53 -7.55 -4.22
N ALA A 61 0.91 -6.72 -5.07
CA ALA A 61 1.11 -6.77 -6.53
C ALA A 61 2.56 -6.47 -6.94
N LYS A 62 3.28 -5.64 -6.17
CA LYS A 62 4.71 -5.38 -6.38
C LYS A 62 5.57 -6.55 -5.94
N THR A 63 5.29 -7.12 -4.77
CA THR A 63 6.12 -8.17 -4.16
C THR A 63 5.98 -9.52 -4.88
N ASP A 64 4.79 -9.83 -5.40
CA ASP A 64 4.55 -11.05 -6.20
C ASP A 64 5.42 -11.10 -7.47
N ARG A 65 5.76 -9.94 -8.03
CA ARG A 65 6.56 -9.82 -9.26
C ARG A 65 8.06 -9.74 -9.00
N VAL A 66 8.47 -9.35 -7.80
CA VAL A 66 9.88 -9.10 -7.43
C VAL A 66 10.29 -10.15 -6.41
N GLY A 67 10.51 -11.38 -6.90
CA GLY A 67 10.65 -12.60 -6.08
C GLY A 67 11.79 -12.65 -5.05
N LYS A 68 12.61 -11.60 -4.86
CA LYS A 68 13.50 -11.43 -3.69
C LYS A 68 14.12 -10.02 -3.56
N VAL A 69 13.95 -9.45 -2.36
CA VAL A 69 14.78 -8.51 -1.56
C VAL A 69 14.98 -7.05 -2.03
N ALA A 70 13.92 -6.27 -1.94
CA ALA A 70 13.97 -4.97 -1.26
C ALA A 70 12.53 -4.57 -0.93
N TRP A 71 12.12 -4.74 0.32
CA TRP A 71 10.84 -4.18 0.76
C TRP A 71 10.89 -2.66 0.51
N PRO A 72 9.86 -2.07 -0.11
CA PRO A 72 9.80 -0.62 -0.34
C PRO A 72 9.49 0.14 0.96
N ILE A 73 10.08 -0.28 2.08
CA ILE A 73 9.86 0.24 3.42
C ILE A 73 11.22 0.75 3.91
N ARG A 74 11.31 2.04 4.21
CA ARG A 74 12.51 2.64 4.78
C ARG A 74 12.57 2.35 6.28
N ALA A 75 13.78 2.22 6.83
CA ALA A 75 13.98 1.95 8.25
C ALA A 75 13.49 3.08 9.18
N ASP A 76 13.30 4.29 8.64
CA ASP A 76 12.85 5.49 9.35
C ASP A 76 11.38 5.86 9.05
N ALA A 77 10.65 5.02 8.31
CA ALA A 77 9.29 5.34 7.89
C ALA A 77 8.26 5.29 9.02
N LEU A 78 8.45 4.40 10.00
CA LEU A 78 7.56 4.22 11.16
C LEU A 78 8.41 3.98 12.40
N ASN A 79 7.97 4.52 13.54
CA ASN A 79 8.55 4.16 14.83
C ASN A 79 8.07 2.77 15.29
N ALA A 80 8.69 2.25 16.36
CA ALA A 80 8.37 0.92 16.88
C ALA A 80 6.90 0.76 17.31
N THR A 81 6.32 1.80 17.91
CA THR A 81 4.93 1.79 18.36
C THR A 81 3.98 1.77 17.17
N GLU A 82 4.18 2.64 16.19
CA GLU A 82 3.38 2.69 14.96
C GLU A 82 3.42 1.35 14.22
N THR A 83 4.61 0.75 14.14
CA THR A 83 4.80 -0.56 13.51
C THR A 83 4.00 -1.65 14.23
N VAL A 84 4.09 -1.74 15.56
CA VAL A 84 3.39 -2.78 16.34
C VAL A 84 1.88 -2.59 16.29
N VAL A 85 1.38 -1.35 16.41
CA VAL A 85 -0.06 -1.04 16.32
C VAL A 85 -0.61 -1.46 14.95
N LEU A 86 0.07 -1.07 13.87
CA LEU A 86 -0.36 -1.41 12.51
C LEU A 86 -0.34 -2.92 12.27
N VAL A 87 0.75 -3.61 12.61
CA VAL A 87 0.87 -5.07 12.41
C VAL A 87 -0.18 -5.82 13.23
N THR A 88 -0.42 -5.41 14.48
CA THR A 88 -1.43 -6.06 15.33
C THR A 88 -2.82 -5.91 14.73
N ALA A 89 -3.18 -4.71 14.27
CA ALA A 89 -4.47 -4.46 13.62
C ALA A 89 -4.64 -5.29 12.33
N LEU A 90 -3.59 -5.41 11.53
CA LEU A 90 -3.63 -6.22 10.30
C LEU A 90 -3.75 -7.72 10.59
N LEU A 91 -3.04 -8.23 11.59
CA LEU A 91 -3.13 -9.63 12.00
C LEU A 91 -4.50 -9.98 12.57
N ASP A 92 -5.05 -9.12 13.42
CA ASP A 92 -6.41 -9.25 13.97
C ASP A 92 -7.46 -9.28 12.86
N ALA A 93 -7.39 -8.32 11.93
CA ALA A 93 -8.30 -8.26 10.79
C ALA A 93 -8.20 -9.46 9.84
N ALA A 94 -7.03 -10.08 9.73
CA ALA A 94 -6.79 -11.26 8.89
C ALA A 94 -7.06 -12.59 9.63
N ASP A 95 -7.41 -12.55 10.93
CA ASP A 95 -7.51 -13.72 11.81
C ASP A 95 -6.22 -14.57 11.79
N VAL A 96 -5.05 -13.90 11.75
CA VAL A 96 -3.73 -14.56 11.71
C VAL A 96 -3.08 -14.51 13.09
N ASN A 97 -2.68 -15.69 13.59
CA ASN A 97 -1.96 -15.76 14.84
C ASN A 97 -0.48 -15.35 14.66
N LEU A 98 0.04 -14.52 15.56
CA LEU A 98 1.45 -14.10 15.57
C LEU A 98 2.43 -15.30 15.64
N PHE A 99 2.03 -16.41 16.26
CA PHE A 99 2.84 -17.63 16.30
C PHE A 99 2.94 -18.33 14.93
N ASP A 100 1.89 -18.25 14.10
CA ASP A 100 1.91 -18.80 12.74
C ASP A 100 2.87 -18.01 11.84
N MET A 101 2.93 -16.68 12.05
CA MET A 101 3.92 -15.81 11.38
C MET A 101 5.36 -16.23 11.69
N ALA A 102 5.66 -16.61 12.94
CA ALA A 102 7.00 -17.09 13.31
C ALA A 102 7.36 -18.41 12.60
N ILE A 103 6.38 -19.23 12.22
CA ILE A 103 6.59 -20.46 11.44
C ILE A 103 6.88 -20.11 9.97
N TRP A 104 6.18 -19.13 9.39
CA TRP A 104 6.45 -18.63 8.04
C TRP A 104 7.81 -17.96 7.90
N TYR A 105 8.20 -17.12 8.86
CA TYR A 105 9.50 -16.43 8.82
C TYR A 105 10.68 -17.41 8.85
N ARG A 106 10.58 -18.49 9.63
CA ARG A 106 11.59 -19.57 9.69
C ARG A 106 11.68 -20.44 8.43
N ARG A 107 10.68 -20.41 7.55
CA ARG A 107 10.67 -21.17 6.29
C ARG A 107 11.27 -20.39 5.11
N ALA A 108 11.46 -19.08 5.26
CA ALA A 108 11.98 -18.21 4.21
C ALA A 108 13.52 -18.07 4.24
N GLU A 109 14.18 -18.59 5.29
CA GLU A 109 15.62 -18.93 5.34
C GLU A 109 15.89 -20.28 4.68
#